data_AF-A0A973ITA4-F1
#
_entry.id   AF-A0A973ITA4-F1
#
_cell.length_a   1.000
_cell.length_b   1.000
_cell.length_c   1.000
_cell.angle_alpha   90.00
_cell.angle_beta   90.00
_cell.angle_gamma   90.00
#
_symmetry.space_group_name_H-M   'P 1'
#
loop_
_entity.id
_entity.type
_entity.pdbx_description
1 polymer ?
#
loop_
_entity_poly.entity_id
_entity_poly.type
_entity_poly.pdbx_seq_one_letter_code
_entity_poly.pdbx_strand_id
1 'polypeptide(L)' 'MPVRDLQKIVYASLMAALIAVGAYIHVPIGPVPIVLQNLFVLLAALLFGPRWALASMGIYLFVGAMGIPVFSGGRGG' A
#
# COMPACT_ATOMS: atom_id res chain seq x y z
N MET A 1 -21.66 -14.79 -0.98
CA MET A 1 -21.14 -13.40 -0.95
C MET A 1 -21.65 -12.69 -2.18
N PRO A 2 -22.31 -11.53 -2.07
CA PRO A 2 -22.70 -10.77 -3.25
C PRO A 2 -21.45 -10.27 -3.99
N VAL A 3 -21.48 -10.27 -5.32
CA VAL A 3 -20.31 -10.00 -6.19
C VAL A 3 -19.62 -8.65 -5.88
N ARG A 4 -20.40 -7.65 -5.41
CA ARG A 4 -19.90 -6.33 -5.02
C ARG A 4 -18.94 -6.34 -3.83
N ASP A 5 -19.11 -7.27 -2.90
CA ASP A 5 -18.22 -7.36 -1.74
C ASP A 5 -16.87 -7.98 -2.11
N LEU A 6 -16.89 -8.96 -3.02
CA LEU A 6 -15.67 -9.52 -3.60
C LEU A 6 -14.86 -8.46 -4.35
N GLN A 7 -15.52 -7.62 -5.15
CA GLN A 7 -14.85 -6.54 -5.89
C GLN A 7 -14.09 -5.59 -4.97
N LYS A 8 -14.68 -5.19 -3.84
CA LYS A 8 -14.03 -4.28 -2.87
C LYS A 8 -12.80 -4.90 -2.23
N ILE A 9 -12.86 -6.19 -1.88
CA ILE A 9 -11.72 -6.94 -1.36
C ILE A 9 -10.59 -6.98 -2.39
N VAL A 10 -10.92 -7.31 -3.64
CA VAL A 10 -9.94 -7.35 -4.74
C VAL A 10 -9.29 -5.98 -4.94
N TYR A 11 -10.06 -4.90 -4.96
CA TYR A 11 -9.53 -3.55 -5.10
C TYR A 11 -8.63 -3.14 -3.94
N ALA A 12 -8.99 -3.49 -2.70
CA ALA A 12 -8.15 -3.20 -1.54
C ALA A 12 -6.81 -3.96 -1.61
N SER A 13 -6.82 -5.23 -2.00
CA SER A 13 -5.61 -6.04 -2.17
C SER A 13 -4.72 -5.53 -3.30
N LEU A 14 -5.31 -5.14 -4.43
CA LEU A 14 -4.57 -4.55 -5.55
C LEU A 14 -3.92 -3.23 -5.16
N MET A 15 -4.62 -2.39 -4.39
CA MET A 15 -4.06 -1.13 -3.92
C MET A 15 -2.94 -1.34 -2.92
N ALA A 16 -3.05 -2.32 -2.01
CA ALA A 16 -1.93 -2.70 -1.14
C ALA A 16 -0.69 -3.13 -1.95
N ALA A 17 -0.89 -3.89 -3.03
CA ALA A 17 0.18 -4.26 -3.95
C ALA A 17 0.79 -3.04 -4.67
N LEU A 18 -0.03 -2.09 -5.12
CA LEU A 18 0.45 -0.85 -5.73
C LEU A 18 1.26 0.01 -4.75
N ILE A 19 0.81 0.12 -3.49
CA ILE A 19 1.56 0.79 -2.42
C ILE A 19 2.94 0.13 -2.23
N ALA A 20 2.99 -1.20 -2.19
CA ALA A 20 4.23 -1.96 -2.09
C ALA A 20 5.17 -1.72 -3.27
N VAL A 21 4.67 -1.82 -4.51
CA VAL A 21 5.47 -1.54 -5.72
C VAL A 21 5.96 -0.09 -5.73
N GLY A 22 5.12 0.87 -5.32
CA GLY A 22 5.50 2.27 -5.18
C GLY A 22 6.61 2.51 -4.15
N ALA A 23 6.76 1.65 -3.15
CA ALA A 23 7.83 1.74 -2.16
C ALA A 23 9.22 1.40 -2.73
N TYR A 24 9.28 0.62 -3.83
CA TYR A 24 10.53 0.34 -4.54
C TYR A 24 11.04 1.54 -5.34
N ILE A 25 10.13 2.36 -5.86
CA ILE A 25 10.46 3.59 -6.58
C ILE A 25 10.78 4.66 -5.53
N HIS A 26 12.06 4.74 -5.17
CA HIS A 26 12.56 5.66 -4.17
C HIS A 26 13.76 6.46 -4.70
N VAL A 27 13.80 7.74 -4.36
CA VAL A 27 14.92 8.62 -4.68
C VAL A 27 15.60 9.01 -3.36
N PRO A 28 16.86 8.62 -3.14
CA PRO A 28 17.57 8.87 -1.90
C PRO A 28 18.02 10.33 -1.80
N ILE A 29 17.10 11.21 -1.42
CA ILE A 29 17.37 12.63 -1.17
C ILE A 29 17.35 12.86 0.34
N GLY A 30 18.54 13.00 0.93
CA GLY A 30 18.69 13.19 2.37
C GLY A 30 18.41 11.92 3.19
N PRO A 31 18.22 12.05 4.51
CA PRO A 31 18.08 10.90 5.41
C PRO A 31 16.75 10.14 5.23
N VAL A 32 15.73 10.77 4.66
CA VAL A 32 14.42 10.15 4.38
C VAL A 32 14.21 10.12 2.87
N PRO A 33 14.20 8.94 2.24
CA PRO A 33 14.03 8.83 0.79
C PRO A 33 12.63 9.27 0.39
N ILE A 34 12.54 9.93 -0.77
CA ILE A 34 11.25 10.26 -1.38
C ILE A 34 10.76 9.01 -2.12
N VAL A 35 9.59 8.50 -1.74
CA VAL A 35 8.98 7.27 -2.29
C VAL A 35 7.67 7.54 -3.02
N LEU A 36 7.44 6.80 -4.11
CA LEU A 36 6.17 6.84 -4.82
C LEU A 36 5.02 6.18 -4.02
N GLN A 37 5.35 5.39 -2.99
CA GLN A 37 4.40 4.82 -2.03
C GLN A 37 3.35 5.85 -1.55
N ASN A 38 3.78 7.08 -1.22
CA ASN A 38 2.91 8.12 -0.70
C ASN A 38 1.79 8.50 -1.69
N LEU A 39 2.07 8.47 -3.00
CA LEU A 39 1.07 8.72 -4.02
C LEU A 39 -0.07 7.69 -3.93
N PHE A 40 0.26 6.40 -3.83
CA PHE A 40 -0.75 5.33 -3.75
C PHE A 40 -1.53 5.36 -2.44
N VAL A 41 -0.89 5.74 -1.33
CA VAL A 41 -1.58 5.93 -0.05
C VAL A 41 -2.64 7.04 -0.17
N LEU A 42 -2.30 8.17 -0.81
CA LEU A 42 -3.24 9.26 -1.05
C LEU A 42 -4.35 8.87 -2.03
N LEU A 43 -4.01 8.13 -3.10
CA LEU A 43 -5.00 7.60 -4.05
C LEU A 43 -5.97 6.63 -3.38
N ALA A 44 -5.50 5.77 -2.48
CA ALA A 44 -6.35 4.86 -1.72
C ALA A 44 -7.40 5.62 -0.91
N ALA A 45 -6.98 6.71 -0.24
CA ALA A 45 -7.88 7.58 0.51
C ALA A 45 -8.91 8.28 -0.38
N LEU A 46 -8.48 8.78 -1.56
CA LEU A 46 -9.34 9.49 -2.50
C LEU A 46 -10.37 8.58 -3.20
N LEU A 47 -9.97 7.36 -3.57
CA LEU A 47 -10.78 6.47 -4.41
C LEU A 47 -11.72 5.55 -3.64
N PHE A 48 -11.33 5.06 -2.46
CA PHE A 48 -12.09 3.99 -1.77
C PHE A 48 -12.79 4.43 -0.49
N GLY A 49 -12.58 5.67 -0.06
CA GLY A 49 -13.07 6.18 1.21
C GLY A 49 -12.34 5.57 2.41
N PRO A 50 -12.61 6.06 3.63
CA PRO A 50 -11.77 5.82 4.81
C PRO A 50 -11.67 4.34 5.19
N ARG A 51 -12.77 3.58 5.12
CA ARG A 51 -12.78 2.17 5.54
C ARG A 51 -11.91 1.27 4.66
N TRP A 52 -11.96 1.44 3.34
CA TRP A 52 -11.22 0.58 2.39
C TRP A 52 -9.80 1.07 2.14
N ALA A 53 -9.56 2.38 2.28
CA ALA A 53 -8.21 2.92 2.36
C ALA A 53 -7.45 2.34 3.56
N LEU A 54 -8.08 2.31 4.75
CA LEU A 54 -7.52 1.66 5.94
C LEU A 54 -7.30 0.16 5.74
N ALA A 55 -8.23 -0.55 5.09
CA ALA A 55 -8.05 -1.96 4.77
C ALA A 55 -6.82 -2.19 3.88
N SER A 56 -6.64 -1.36 2.83
CA SER A 56 -5.52 -1.47 1.89
C SER A 56 -4.17 -1.21 2.59
N MET A 57 -4.11 -0.14 3.39
CA MET A 57 -2.91 0.18 4.19
C MET A 57 -2.64 -0.88 5.27
N GLY A 58 -3.68 -1.40 5.90
CA GLY A 58 -3.58 -2.48 6.88
C GLY A 58 -2.97 -3.75 6.29
N ILE A 59 -3.41 -4.15 5.10
CA ILE A 59 -2.80 -5.28 4.36
C ILE A 59 -1.33 -4.99 4.07
N TYR A 60 -1.01 -3.81 3.53
CA TYR A 60 0.36 -3.42 3.24
C TYR A 60 1.28 -3.49 4.48
N LEU A 61 0.83 -2.92 5.60
CA LEU A 61 1.58 -2.92 6.86
C LEU A 61 1.72 -4.34 7.43
N PHE A 62 0.65 -5.14 7.38
CA PHE A 62 0.68 -6.52 7.89
C PHE A 62 1.68 -7.38 7.12
N VAL A 63 1.70 -7.26 5.79
CA VAL A 63 2.65 -7.97 4.92
C VAL A 63 4.09 -7.54 5.24
N GLY A 64 4.36 -6.25 5.43
CA GLY A 64 5.70 -5.78 5.79
C GLY A 64 6.14 -6.18 7.20
N ALA A 65 5.22 -6.19 8.16
CA ALA A 65 5.44 -6.66 9.52
C ALA A 65 5.68 -8.18 9.62
N MET A 66 5.27 -8.96 8.61
CA MET A 66 5.65 -10.37 8.48
C MET A 66 7.09 -10.55 7.97
N GLY A 67 7.85 -9.47 7.78
CA GLY A 67 9.23 -9.49 7.29
C GLY A 67 9.34 -9.57 5.76
N ILE A 68 8.22 -9.45 5.03
CA ILE A 68 8.25 -9.40 3.57
C ILE A 68 8.79 -8.02 3.15
N PRO A 69 9.73 -7.94 2.20
CA PRO A 69 10.39 -6.69 1.82
C PRO A 69 9.46 -5.78 0.99
N VAL A 70 8.41 -5.22 1.59
CA VAL A 70 7.44 -4.33 0.90
C VAL A 70 7.61 -2.86 1.27
N PHE A 71 8.45 -2.55 2.25
CA PHE A 71 8.72 -1.17 2.66
C PHE A 71 9.81 -0.53 1.77
N SER A 72 9.97 0.79 1.93
CA SER A 72 10.85 1.62 1.10
C SER A 72 12.24 1.02 0.89
N GLY A 73 12.64 0.87 -0.38
CA GLY A 73 13.93 0.31 -0.76
C GLY A 73 14.07 -1.20 -0.49
N GLY A 74 12.96 -1.95 -0.48
CA GLY A 74 12.97 -3.40 -0.26
C GLY A 74 13.25 -3.78 1.19
N ARG A 75 12.92 -2.89 2.14
CA ARG A 75 13.03 -3.20 3.57
C ARG A 75 11.80 -3.97 4.03
N GLY A 76 11.98 -4.81 5.05
CA GLY A 76 10.92 -5.44 5.83
C GLY A 76 11.21 -5.25 7.32
N GLY A 77 10.21 -5.51 8.17
CA GLY A 77 10.34 -5.34 9.62
C GLY A 77 9.00 -5.36 10.31
#